data_AF-A0AB35ZG64-F1
#
_entry.id   AF-A0AB35ZG64-F1
#
_cell.length_a   1.000
_cell.length_b   1.000
_cell.length_c   1.000
_cell.angle_alpha   90.00
_cell.angle_beta   90.00
_cell.angle_gamma   90.00
#
_symmetry.space_group_name_H-M   'P 1'
#
loop_
_entity.id
_entity.type
_entity.pdbx_description
1 polymer ?
#
loop_
_entity_poly.entity_id
_entity_poly.type
_entity_poly.pdbx_seq_one_letter_code
_entity_poly.pdbx_strand_id
1 'polypeptide(L)'
;MNNSFLAGYLAEKEVRKCSKISLKERSTVYLLNFVPPMDCVAYQVDGNIIKGADKDKCDKLVVATTCTDEKVCVFVELKGSDVAHAVKQLDATLSYPLFAQNRAKWTKARIVANKIPANTGRSVVERAKVDFRRKYNCELICLKSGQPDFLRQEKLK
;
A
#
# COMPACT_ATOMS: atom_id res chain seq x y z
N MET A 1 6.65 -15.09 -9.99
CA MET A 1 6.98 -14.31 -8.78
C MET A 1 6.88 -15.22 -7.55
N ASN A 2 8.00 -15.62 -6.94
CA ASN A 2 7.94 -16.37 -5.68
C ASN A 2 7.69 -15.40 -4.51
N ASN A 3 6.42 -15.10 -4.24
CA ASN A 3 6.00 -14.43 -3.02
C ASN A 3 5.91 -15.46 -1.89
N SER A 4 7.05 -16.01 -1.47
CA SER A 4 7.13 -17.15 -0.54
C SER A 4 6.29 -16.97 0.73
N PHE A 5 6.26 -15.76 1.30
CA PHE A 5 5.46 -15.46 2.50
C PHE A 5 3.95 -15.21 2.23
N LEU A 6 3.54 -15.08 0.97
CA LEU A 6 2.14 -14.92 0.55
C LEU A 6 1.60 -16.14 -0.22
N ALA A 7 2.35 -17.23 -0.32
CA ALA A 7 2.00 -18.41 -1.13
C ALA A 7 0.66 -19.07 -0.74
N GLY A 8 0.17 -18.82 0.47
CA GLY A 8 -1.12 -19.33 0.96
C GLY A 8 -2.33 -18.40 0.77
N TYR A 9 -2.16 -17.22 0.16
CA TYR A 9 -3.24 -16.24 0.00
C TYR A 9 -3.64 -16.09 -1.46
N LEU A 10 -4.96 -15.98 -1.69
CA LEU A 10 -5.50 -15.77 -3.02
C LEU A 10 -5.19 -14.36 -3.52
N ALA A 11 -4.60 -14.27 -4.71
CA ALA A 11 -4.40 -12.99 -5.39
C ALA A 11 -5.75 -12.44 -5.89
N GLU A 12 -5.99 -11.16 -5.67
CA GLU A 12 -7.11 -10.44 -6.28
C GLU A 12 -6.83 -10.15 -7.76
N LYS A 13 -5.57 -9.87 -8.08
CA LYS A 13 -5.13 -9.58 -9.45
C LYS A 13 -3.65 -9.90 -9.62
N GLU A 14 -3.29 -10.55 -10.71
CA GLU A 14 -1.89 -10.81 -11.09
C GLU A 14 -1.66 -10.38 -12.54
N VAL A 15 -0.60 -9.60 -12.78
CA VAL A 15 -0.29 -9.05 -14.11
C VAL A 15 1.21 -9.05 -14.34
N ARG A 16 1.66 -9.62 -15.46
CA ARG A 16 3.06 -9.55 -15.90
C ARG A 16 3.31 -8.31 -16.74
N LYS A 17 4.51 -7.72 -16.62
CA LYS A 17 4.95 -6.50 -17.33
C LYS A 17 3.86 -5.41 -17.35
N CYS A 18 3.27 -5.20 -16.19
CA CYS A 18 2.16 -4.28 -15.97
C CYS A 18 2.67 -2.84 -15.99
N SER A 19 2.11 -1.99 -16.86
CA SER A 19 2.37 -0.55 -16.82
C SER A 19 1.45 0.19 -15.84
N LYS A 20 0.30 -0.39 -15.47
CA LYS A 20 -0.67 0.20 -14.53
C LYS A 20 -1.57 -0.84 -13.87
N ILE A 21 -1.85 -0.66 -12.59
CA ILE A 21 -2.88 -1.39 -11.85
C ILE A 21 -3.90 -0.41 -11.26
N SER A 22 -5.15 -0.86 -11.20
CA SER A 22 -6.27 -0.14 -10.59
C SER A 22 -6.90 -1.05 -9.54
N LEU A 23 -7.08 -0.53 -8.34
CA LEU A 23 -7.75 -1.19 -7.22
C LEU A 23 -8.91 -0.33 -6.76
N LYS A 24 -10.01 -0.96 -6.37
CA LYS A 24 -11.23 -0.25 -5.99
C LYS A 24 -11.82 -0.86 -4.74
N GLU A 25 -12.35 0.00 -3.88
CA GLU A 25 -13.20 -0.35 -2.75
C GLU A 25 -14.34 0.67 -2.70
N ARG A 26 -15.59 0.19 -2.75
CA ARG A 26 -16.80 1.03 -2.86
C ARG A 26 -16.66 2.08 -3.98
N SER A 27 -16.57 3.37 -3.64
CA SER A 27 -16.42 4.50 -4.57
C SER A 27 -14.99 5.05 -4.67
N THR A 28 -14.04 4.51 -3.91
CA THR A 28 -12.65 4.97 -3.90
C THR A 28 -11.79 4.10 -4.82
N VAL A 29 -11.02 4.75 -5.69
CA VAL A 29 -10.18 4.08 -6.70
C VAL A 29 -8.73 4.51 -6.52
N TYR A 30 -7.84 3.53 -6.43
CA TYR A 30 -6.40 3.72 -6.46
C TYR A 30 -5.83 3.34 -7.83
N LEU A 31 -5.02 4.22 -8.41
CA LEU A 31 -4.34 4.02 -9.68
C LEU A 31 -2.83 4.07 -9.47
N LEU A 32 -2.14 2.97 -9.74
CA LEU A 32 -0.68 2.90 -9.64
C LEU A 32 -0.08 2.60 -11.00
N ASN A 33 0.78 3.50 -11.48
CA ASN A 33 1.57 3.31 -12.69
C ASN A 33 2.96 2.80 -12.34
N PHE A 34 3.49 1.87 -13.14
CA PHE A 34 4.83 1.32 -13.00
C PHE A 34 5.72 1.88 -14.10
N VAL A 35 6.87 2.45 -13.71
CA VAL A 35 7.84 3.00 -14.63
C VAL A 35 9.23 2.47 -14.26
N PRO A 36 9.84 1.58 -15.07
CA PRO A 36 9.26 0.89 -16.23
C PRO A 36 8.14 -0.10 -15.82
N PRO A 37 7.44 -0.75 -16.78
CA PRO A 37 6.47 -1.79 -16.47
C PRO A 37 7.07 -2.92 -15.60
N MET A 38 6.31 -3.39 -14.61
CA MET A 38 6.76 -4.37 -13.61
C MET A 38 5.80 -5.55 -13.54
N ASP A 39 6.32 -6.71 -13.13
CA ASP A 39 5.47 -7.81 -12.70
C ASP A 39 4.83 -7.43 -11.35
N CYS A 40 3.50 -7.57 -11.23
CA CYS A 40 2.81 -7.22 -10.01
C CYS A 40 1.65 -8.15 -9.66
N VAL A 41 1.40 -8.27 -8.35
CA VAL A 41 0.26 -8.99 -7.77
C VAL A 41 -0.40 -8.10 -6.73
N ALA A 42 -1.72 -8.05 -6.74
CA ALA A 42 -2.51 -7.38 -5.71
C ALA A 42 -3.29 -8.41 -4.89
N TYR A 43 -3.40 -8.13 -3.59
CA TYR A 43 -4.11 -8.93 -2.62
C TYR A 43 -5.07 -8.05 -1.83
N GLN A 44 -6.24 -8.61 -1.47
CA GLN A 44 -7.01 -8.11 -0.35
C GLN A 44 -6.25 -8.40 0.95
N VAL A 45 -6.16 -7.41 1.83
CA VAL A 45 -5.58 -7.57 3.16
C VAL A 45 -6.67 -7.85 4.18
N ASP A 46 -7.71 -7.00 4.23
CA ASP A 46 -8.92 -7.26 5.02
C ASP A 46 -9.65 -8.52 4.50
N GLY A 47 -10.05 -9.40 5.42
CA GLY A 47 -10.81 -10.62 5.13
C GLY A 47 -10.02 -11.77 4.51
N ASN A 48 -8.90 -11.48 3.84
CA ASN A 48 -8.05 -12.48 3.20
C ASN A 48 -6.76 -12.73 3.97
N ILE A 49 -5.81 -11.78 3.93
CA ILE A 49 -4.51 -11.96 4.62
C ILE A 49 -4.65 -11.84 6.13
N ILE A 50 -5.28 -10.77 6.61
CA ILE A 50 -5.55 -10.53 8.02
C ILE A 50 -7.06 -10.68 8.25
N LYS A 51 -7.44 -11.72 8.99
CA LYS A 51 -8.84 -12.02 9.34
C LYS A 51 -9.21 -11.46 10.72
N GLY A 52 -10.51 -11.16 10.89
CA GLY A 52 -11.11 -10.65 12.13
C GLY A 52 -11.55 -9.19 11.98
N ALA A 53 -12.84 -8.93 12.20
CA ALA A 53 -13.43 -7.60 12.05
C ALA A 53 -12.95 -6.60 13.12
N ASP A 54 -12.47 -7.12 14.25
CA ASP A 54 -11.92 -6.40 15.40
C ASP A 54 -10.50 -5.85 15.17
N LYS A 55 -9.82 -6.30 14.12
CA LYS A 55 -8.44 -5.89 13.82
C LYS A 55 -8.39 -4.70 12.88
N ASP A 56 -7.63 -3.69 13.28
CA ASP A 56 -7.19 -2.63 12.38
C ASP A 56 -6.23 -3.22 11.33
N LYS A 57 -6.58 -3.05 10.07
CA LYS A 57 -5.83 -3.54 8.91
C LYS A 57 -6.20 -2.75 7.68
N CYS A 58 -5.29 -2.70 6.72
CA CYS A 58 -5.56 -1.97 5.49
C CYS A 58 -6.37 -2.77 4.49
N ASP A 59 -6.84 -2.13 3.42
CA ASP A 59 -7.68 -2.78 2.43
C ASP A 59 -6.89 -3.67 1.46
N LYS A 60 -5.77 -3.17 0.91
CA LYS A 60 -5.05 -3.82 -0.20
C LYS A 60 -3.53 -3.83 -0.01
N LEU A 61 -2.90 -4.81 -0.63
CA LEU A 61 -1.44 -4.89 -0.80
C LEU A 61 -1.11 -5.13 -2.27
N VAL A 62 -0.24 -4.30 -2.86
CA VAL A 62 0.40 -4.57 -4.15
C VAL A 62 1.84 -4.98 -3.91
N VAL A 63 2.23 -6.13 -4.45
CA VAL A 63 3.62 -6.58 -4.53
C VAL A 63 4.09 -6.45 -5.97
N ALA A 64 5.07 -5.59 -6.21
CA ALA A 64 5.72 -5.43 -7.51
C ALA A 64 7.15 -5.94 -7.46
N THR A 65 7.63 -6.48 -8.58
CA THR A 65 9.00 -6.96 -8.75
C THR A 65 9.71 -6.07 -9.77
N THR A 66 10.83 -5.46 -9.37
CA THR A 66 11.66 -4.63 -10.27
C THR A 66 12.37 -5.48 -11.32
N CYS A 67 13.02 -4.86 -12.30
CA CYS A 67 13.85 -5.62 -13.25
C CYS A 67 15.12 -6.24 -12.63
N THR A 68 15.44 -5.90 -11.38
CA THR A 68 16.53 -6.49 -10.58
C THR A 68 16.04 -7.60 -9.64
N ASP A 69 14.82 -8.10 -9.84
CA ASP A 69 14.16 -9.11 -9.00
C ASP A 69 13.95 -8.70 -7.53
N GLU A 70 13.93 -7.39 -7.27
CA GLU A 70 13.72 -6.84 -5.94
C GLU A 70 12.26 -6.47 -5.72
N LYS A 71 11.77 -6.70 -4.50
CA LYS A 71 10.35 -6.52 -4.18
C LYS A 71 10.06 -5.13 -3.65
N VAL A 72 8.94 -4.59 -4.11
CA VAL A 72 8.29 -3.41 -3.55
C VAL A 72 6.91 -3.82 -3.04
N CYS A 73 6.62 -3.57 -1.77
CA CYS A 73 5.28 -3.69 -1.21
C CYS A 73 4.64 -2.31 -1.08
N VAL A 74 3.44 -2.16 -1.64
CA VAL A 74 2.62 -0.94 -1.51
C VAL A 74 1.33 -1.31 -0.77
N PHE A 75 1.23 -0.89 0.49
CA PHE A 75 0.05 -1.05 1.32
C PHE A 75 -0.90 0.12 1.06
N VAL A 76 -2.17 -0.18 0.79
CA VAL A 76 -3.13 0.81 0.34
C VAL A 76 -4.38 0.76 1.21
N GLU A 77 -4.72 1.93 1.72
CA GLU A 77 -5.98 2.19 2.40
C GLU A 77 -6.90 3.04 1.53
N LEU A 78 -8.11 2.54 1.28
CA LEU A 78 -9.13 3.12 0.42
C LEU A 78 -10.30 3.62 1.31
N LYS A 79 -10.30 4.90 1.68
CA LYS A 79 -11.34 5.49 2.53
C LYS A 79 -12.16 6.56 1.82
N GLY A 80 -13.28 6.93 2.43
CA GLY A 80 -14.07 8.08 1.99
C GLY A 80 -13.46 9.41 2.47
N SER A 81 -13.20 9.51 3.77
CA SER A 81 -12.79 10.77 4.43
C SER A 81 -11.97 10.62 5.72
N ASP A 82 -12.01 9.49 6.44
CA ASP A 82 -11.29 9.35 7.72
C ASP A 82 -9.83 8.94 7.52
N VAL A 83 -8.96 9.96 7.49
CA VAL A 83 -7.53 9.80 7.31
C VAL A 83 -6.82 9.34 8.60
N ALA A 84 -7.35 9.66 9.78
CA ALA A 84 -6.72 9.29 11.04
C ALA A 84 -6.86 7.78 11.31
N HIS A 85 -8.05 7.23 11.05
CA HIS A 85 -8.26 5.79 11.11
C HIS A 85 -7.43 5.05 10.06
N ALA A 86 -7.31 5.60 8.84
CA ALA A 86 -6.46 5.03 7.79
C ALA A 86 -4.98 4.91 8.21
N VAL A 87 -4.44 5.92 8.91
CA VAL A 87 -3.08 5.83 9.48
C VAL A 87 -2.97 4.68 10.47
N LYS A 88 -3.95 4.52 11.38
CA LYS A 88 -3.98 3.44 12.37
C LYS A 88 -4.01 2.07 11.70
N GLN A 89 -4.85 1.89 10.69
CA GLN A 89 -4.97 0.64 9.92
C GLN A 89 -3.67 0.28 9.20
N LEU A 90 -2.99 1.26 8.61
CA LEU A 90 -1.69 1.03 7.97
C LEU A 90 -0.58 0.72 8.99
N ASP A 91 -0.53 1.41 10.13
CA ASP A 91 0.45 1.15 11.19
C ASP A 91 0.28 -0.26 11.79
N ALA A 92 -0.97 -0.65 12.05
CA ALA A 92 -1.31 -1.99 12.52
C ALA A 92 -0.95 -3.08 11.49
N THR A 93 -1.21 -2.83 10.21
CA THR A 93 -0.82 -3.75 9.13
C THR A 93 0.69 -3.90 9.04
N LEU A 94 1.44 -2.80 9.02
CA LEU A 94 2.91 -2.82 8.90
C LEU A 94 3.61 -3.43 10.12
N SER A 95 2.94 -3.43 11.27
CA SER A 95 3.38 -4.08 12.51
C SER A 95 2.91 -5.53 12.65
N TYR A 96 1.99 -5.99 11.81
CA TYR A 96 1.47 -7.34 11.87
C TYR A 96 2.60 -8.36 11.64
N PRO A 97 2.70 -9.46 12.43
CA PRO A 97 3.87 -10.34 12.41
C PRO A 97 4.30 -10.82 11.03
N LEU A 98 3.34 -11.19 10.17
CA LEU A 98 3.61 -11.61 8.80
C LEU A 98 4.41 -10.56 8.01
N PHE A 99 4.03 -9.29 8.10
CA PHE A 99 4.67 -8.19 7.36
C PHE A 99 5.90 -7.64 8.07
N ALA A 100 5.91 -7.64 9.40
CA ALA A 100 7.06 -7.20 10.19
C ALA A 100 8.27 -8.13 10.01
N GLN A 101 8.04 -9.44 9.89
CA GLN A 101 9.09 -10.44 9.70
C GLN A 101 9.51 -10.61 8.23
N ASN A 102 8.67 -10.22 7.28
CA ASN A 102 8.90 -10.39 5.84
C ASN A 102 8.90 -9.05 5.09
N ARG A 103 9.73 -8.09 5.53
CA ARG A 103 9.81 -6.79 4.86
C ARG A 103 10.42 -6.90 3.46
N ALA A 104 9.74 -6.33 2.49
CA ALA A 104 10.30 -6.12 1.16
C ALA A 104 11.42 -5.07 1.22
N LYS A 105 12.31 -5.07 0.21
CA LYS A 105 13.38 -4.08 0.10
C LYS A 105 12.84 -2.66 0.17
N TRP A 106 11.70 -2.42 -0.48
CA TRP A 106 10.97 -1.17 -0.35
C TRP A 106 9.55 -1.39 0.11
N THR A 107 9.17 -0.60 1.12
CA THR A 107 7.81 -0.57 1.67
C THR A 107 7.24 0.82 1.47
N LYS A 108 6.02 0.89 0.95
CA LYS A 108 5.28 2.13 0.70
C LYS A 108 3.87 2.00 1.26
N ALA A 109 3.31 3.12 1.70
CA ALA A 109 1.96 3.20 2.21
C ALA A 109 1.19 4.31 1.48
N ARG A 110 -0.08 4.06 1.18
CA ARG A 110 -0.96 4.99 0.48
C ARG A 110 -2.28 5.10 1.21
N ILE A 111 -2.72 6.33 1.44
CA ILE A 111 -4.08 6.63 1.86
C ILE A 111 -4.76 7.28 0.67
N VAL A 112 -5.82 6.66 0.17
CA VAL A 112 -6.59 7.16 -0.96
C VAL A 112 -7.96 7.55 -0.45
N ALA A 113 -8.34 8.81 -0.68
CA ALA A 113 -9.60 9.35 -0.19
C ALA A 113 -10.32 10.22 -1.22
N ASN A 114 -11.66 10.24 -1.17
CA ASN A 114 -12.45 11.16 -1.97
C ASN A 114 -12.31 12.61 -1.49
N LYS A 115 -12.17 12.78 -0.17
CA LYS A 115 -11.93 14.07 0.49
C LYS A 115 -10.62 14.00 1.28
N ILE A 116 -9.65 14.81 0.89
CA ILE A 116 -8.43 15.03 1.67
C ILE A 116 -8.58 16.38 2.38
N PRO A 117 -8.48 16.43 3.72
CA PRO A 117 -8.54 17.70 4.45
C PRO A 117 -7.45 18.66 3.95
N ALA A 118 -7.81 19.92 3.68
CA ALA A 118 -6.83 20.96 3.38
C ALA A 118 -5.92 21.16 4.61
N ASN A 119 -4.62 21.18 4.36
CA ASN A 119 -3.55 21.02 5.35
C ASN A 119 -3.65 22.02 6.52
N THR A 120 -3.60 21.54 7.76
CA THR A 120 -3.09 22.31 8.90
C THR A 120 -1.75 21.71 9.26
N GLY A 121 -0.69 22.53 9.37
CA GLY A 121 0.73 22.14 9.45
C GLY A 121 1.16 21.29 10.66
N ARG A 122 0.23 20.58 11.32
CA ARG A 122 0.45 19.56 12.37
C ARG A 122 -0.54 18.39 12.21
N SER A 123 -0.96 18.08 10.98
CA SER A 123 -1.95 17.04 10.73
C SER A 123 -1.44 15.66 11.15
N VAL A 124 -2.37 14.75 11.44
CA VAL A 124 -2.08 13.34 11.77
C VAL A 124 -1.21 12.68 10.68
N VAL A 125 -1.39 13.08 9.43
CA VAL A 125 -0.63 12.57 8.27
C VAL A 125 0.83 12.96 8.33
N GLU A 126 1.16 14.22 8.64
CA GLU A 126 2.56 14.65 8.65
C GLU A 126 3.35 13.95 9.76
N ARG A 127 2.74 13.77 10.94
CA ARG A 127 3.34 12.92 12.00
C ARG A 127 3.49 11.48 11.53
N ALA A 128 2.46 10.91 10.91
CA ALA A 128 2.49 9.55 10.40
C ALA A 128 3.59 9.34 9.35
N LYS A 129 3.84 10.31 8.45
CA LYS A 129 4.95 10.23 7.48
C LYS A 129 6.31 10.07 8.16
N VAL A 130 6.57 10.87 9.20
CA VAL A 130 7.81 10.80 9.99
C VAL A 130 7.90 9.46 10.71
N ASP A 131 6.82 9.04 11.38
CA ASP A 131 6.78 7.78 12.12
C ASP A 131 6.96 6.56 11.22
N PHE A 132 6.31 6.53 10.06
CA PHE A 132 6.40 5.42 9.11
C PHE A 132 7.80 5.32 8.51
N ARG A 133 8.42 6.46 8.21
CA ARG A 133 9.80 6.49 7.73
C ARG A 133 10.76 5.96 8.80
N ARG A 134 10.57 6.36 10.06
CA ARG A 134 11.41 5.93 11.19
C ARG A 134 11.22 4.46 11.56
N LYS A 135 9.97 4.00 11.71
CA LYS A 135 9.65 2.64 12.19
C LYS A 135 9.81 1.56 11.12
N TYR A 136 9.49 1.90 9.86
CA TYR A 136 9.32 0.90 8.81
C TYR A 136 10.12 1.19 7.54
N ASN A 137 10.93 2.26 7.51
CA ASN A 137 11.53 2.79 6.29
C ASN A 137 10.49 3.04 5.17
N CYS A 138 9.26 3.38 5.56
CA CYS A 138 8.10 3.41 4.68
C CYS A 138 7.71 4.83 4.26
N GLU A 139 7.52 5.05 2.97
CA GLU A 139 6.99 6.32 2.44
C GLU A 139 5.46 6.31 2.48
N LEU A 140 4.86 7.26 3.20
CA LEU A 140 3.42 7.47 3.26
C LEU A 140 2.99 8.65 2.36
N ILE A 141 2.03 8.41 1.45
CA ILE A 141 1.45 9.44 0.59
C ILE A 141 -0.08 9.41 0.70
N CYS A 142 -0.71 10.58 0.76
CA CYS A 142 -2.15 10.74 0.62
C CYS A 142 -2.50 11.16 -0.81
N LEU A 143 -3.47 10.49 -1.42
CA LEU A 143 -3.88 10.68 -2.81
C LEU A 143 -5.38 10.87 -2.88
N LYS A 144 -5.84 11.71 -3.82
CA LYS A 144 -7.27 11.78 -4.11
C LYS A 144 -7.69 10.52 -4.88
N SER A 145 -8.91 10.04 -4.67
CA SER A 145 -9.48 8.94 -5.47
C SER A 145 -9.33 9.23 -6.97
N GLY A 146 -8.80 8.26 -7.72
CA GLY A 146 -8.52 8.39 -9.16
C GLY A 146 -7.29 9.22 -9.52
N GLN A 147 -6.57 9.80 -8.55
CA GLN A 147 -5.30 10.48 -8.81
C GLN A 147 -4.22 9.43 -9.16
N PRO A 148 -3.49 9.59 -10.28
CA PRO A 148 -2.40 8.69 -10.64
C PRO A 148 -1.25 8.74 -9.62
N ASP A 149 -0.86 7.58 -9.11
CA ASP A 149 0.42 7.36 -8.41
C ASP A 149 1.45 6.72 -9.36
N PHE A 150 2.73 6.82 -8.99
CA PHE A 150 3.84 6.32 -9.78
C PHE A 150 4.85 5.58 -8.92
N LEU A 151 5.02 4.30 -9.20
CA LEU A 151 6.17 3.53 -8.74
C LEU A 151 7.26 3.62 -9.79
N ARG A 152 8.26 4.47 -9.52
CA ARG A 152 9.41 4.72 -10.40
C ARG A 152 10.62 3.96 -9.89
N GLN A 153 11.15 3.04 -10.69
CA GLN A 153 12.29 2.23 -10.28
C GLN A 153 13.53 3.10 -10.01
N GLU A 154 13.75 4.17 -10.77
CA GLU A 154 14.89 5.08 -10.55
C GLU A 154 14.84 5.84 -9.22
N LYS A 155 13.67 5.86 -8.57
CA LYS A 155 13.45 6.49 -7.25
C LYS A 155 13.43 5.49 -6.10
N LEU A 156 13.58 4.19 -6.39
CA LEU A 156 13.75 3.15 -5.38
C LEU A 156 15.23 3.12 -4.98
N LYS A 157 15.58 3.92 -3.98
CA LYS A 157 16.91 3.95 -3.36
C LYS A 157 16.88 3.25 -2.01
#